data_AF-A0A9D9K8X0-F1
#
_entry.id   AF-A0A9D9K8X0-F1
#
_cell.length_a   1.000
_cell.length_b   1.000
_cell.length_c   1.000
_cell.angle_alpha   90.00
_cell.angle_beta   90.00
_cell.angle_gamma   90.00
#
_symmetry.space_group_name_H-M   'P 1'
#
loop_
_entity.id
_entity.type
_entity.pdbx_description
1 polymer ?
#
loop_
_entity_poly.entity_id
_entity_poly.type
_entity_poly.pdbx_seq_one_letter_code
_entity_poly.pdbx_strand_id
1 'polypeptide(L)'
;MVKIRRSQTTRHDRLRKAAIQSNKHLNAIIHRCGGTDKEQIAGKDRNTYATVADMNNIAVKGTMAHVIQLTQGVKQTRDAYSDVELARIALLEMLEAQVLEDRKPQGHAEIIRLVDREITNVIPSLLKQTRKSGRR
;
A
#
# COMPACT_ATOMS: atom_id res chain seq x y z
N MET A 1 -41.67 4.97 14.71
CA MET A 1 -40.51 4.08 14.97
C MET A 1 -39.66 4.01 13.70
N VAL A 2 -38.55 4.77 13.63
CA VAL A 2 -37.66 4.75 12.46
C VAL A 2 -36.80 3.49 12.54
N LYS A 3 -37.05 2.52 11.66
CA LYS A 3 -36.18 1.35 11.50
C LYS A 3 -34.85 1.82 10.92
N ILE A 4 -33.83 1.94 11.76
CA ILE A 4 -32.45 2.15 11.32
C ILE A 4 -32.05 0.91 10.51
N ARG A 5 -32.11 1.00 9.18
CA ARG A 5 -31.53 -0.02 8.30
C ARG A 5 -30.02 0.03 8.51
N ARG A 6 -29.47 -0.93 9.27
CA ARG A 6 -28.03 -1.18 9.28
C ARG A 6 -27.65 -1.56 7.85
N SER A 7 -27.03 -0.65 7.11
CA SER A 7 -26.45 -0.98 5.80
C SER A 7 -25.45 -2.11 6.03
N GLN A 8 -25.66 -3.23 5.36
CA GLN A 8 -24.72 -4.34 5.43
C GLN A 8 -23.40 -3.89 4.80
N THR A 9 -22.31 -3.99 5.54
CA THR A 9 -20.96 -3.69 5.04
C THR A 9 -20.65 -4.62 3.87
N THR A 10 -20.38 -4.03 2.70
CA THR A 10 -20.09 -4.82 1.51
C THR A 10 -18.73 -5.52 1.63
N ARG A 11 -18.46 -6.51 0.75
CA ARG A 11 -17.12 -7.09 0.63
C ARG A 11 -16.08 -6.00 0.31
N HIS A 12 -16.43 -5.11 -0.60
CA HIS A 12 -15.59 -3.99 -1.01
C HIS A 12 -15.22 -3.08 0.17
N ASP A 13 -16.20 -2.70 1.00
CA ASP A 13 -15.97 -1.87 2.18
C ASP A 13 -15.01 -2.53 3.19
N ARG A 14 -15.12 -3.85 3.36
CA ARG A 14 -14.21 -4.62 4.23
C ARG A 14 -12.78 -4.60 3.68
N LEU A 15 -12.62 -4.80 2.37
CA LEU A 15 -11.31 -4.76 1.71
C LEU A 15 -10.69 -3.35 1.77
N ARG A 16 -11.50 -2.30 1.58
CA ARG A 16 -11.05 -0.91 1.70
C ARG A 16 -10.62 -0.60 3.12
N LYS A 17 -11.37 -1.06 4.13
CA LYS A 17 -10.99 -0.93 5.54
C LYS A 17 -9.67 -1.65 5.84
N ALA A 18 -9.49 -2.88 5.31
CA ALA A 18 -8.24 -3.62 5.47
C ALA A 18 -7.05 -2.87 4.86
N ALA A 19 -7.19 -2.36 3.63
CA ALA A 19 -6.15 -1.57 2.96
C ALA A 19 -5.81 -0.26 3.70
N ILE A 20 -6.79 0.37 4.36
CA ILE A 20 -6.52 1.54 5.21
C ILE A 20 -5.75 1.13 6.46
N GLN A 21 -6.09 0.00 7.07
CA GLN A 21 -5.43 -0.49 8.28
C GLN A 21 -3.99 -0.94 8.02
N SER A 22 -3.74 -1.68 6.95
CA SER A 22 -2.39 -2.10 6.55
C SER A 22 -1.50 -0.90 6.25
N ASN A 23 -2.02 0.13 5.58
CA ASN A 23 -1.24 1.35 5.30
C ASN A 23 -0.87 2.11 6.57
N LYS A 24 -1.82 2.24 7.50
CA LYS A 24 -1.56 2.87 8.80
C LYS A 24 -0.50 2.09 9.58
N HIS A 25 -0.57 0.76 9.54
CA HIS A 25 0.39 -0.10 10.19
C HIS A 25 1.79 0.07 9.56
N LEU A 26 1.92 -0.04 8.24
CA LEU A 26 3.17 0.17 7.52
C LEU A 26 3.78 1.54 7.81
N ASN A 27 2.99 2.62 7.78
CA ASN A 27 3.46 3.96 8.11
C ASN A 27 3.99 4.04 9.55
N ALA A 28 3.36 3.37 10.51
CA ALA A 28 3.88 3.31 11.88
C ALA A 28 5.24 2.57 11.94
N ILE A 29 5.44 1.53 11.13
CA ILE A 29 6.74 0.85 11.03
C ILE A 29 7.80 1.76 10.42
N ILE A 30 7.48 2.38 9.28
CA ILE A 30 8.36 3.33 8.59
C ILE A 30 8.82 4.42 9.56
N HIS A 31 7.91 4.97 10.36
CA HIS A 31 8.24 5.96 11.38
C HIS A 31 9.22 5.41 12.43
N ARG A 32 8.97 4.20 12.95
CA ARG A 32 9.87 3.54 13.91
C ARG A 32 11.25 3.22 13.34
N CYS A 33 11.34 3.02 12.02
CA CYS A 33 12.59 2.85 11.28
C CYS A 33 13.28 4.19 10.92
N GLY A 34 12.80 5.33 11.43
CA GLY A 34 13.39 6.64 11.17
C GLY A 34 12.97 7.27 9.85
N GLY A 35 11.95 6.73 9.16
CA GLY A 35 11.38 7.35 7.97
C GLY A 35 10.65 8.65 8.30
N THR A 36 10.91 9.69 7.52
CA THR A 36 10.31 11.01 7.70
C THR A 36 9.61 11.52 6.44
N ASP A 37 8.77 12.54 6.61
CA ASP A 37 8.09 13.24 5.53
C ASP A 37 8.94 14.38 4.93
N LYS A 38 10.08 14.70 5.56
CA LYS A 38 11.01 15.79 5.20
C LYS A 38 12.47 15.42 5.48
N GLU A 39 12.96 14.38 4.81
CA GLU A 39 14.38 14.02 4.87
C GLU A 39 15.17 14.79 3.82
N GLN A 40 16.25 15.48 4.21
CA GLN A 40 17.07 16.24 3.26
C GLN A 40 18.17 15.34 2.71
N ILE A 41 18.07 14.93 1.45
CA ILE A 41 19.04 14.04 0.77
C ILE A 41 19.56 14.75 -0.47
N ALA A 42 20.88 14.98 -0.52
CA ALA A 42 21.55 15.70 -1.60
C ALA A 42 20.90 17.07 -1.90
N GLY A 43 20.54 17.81 -0.85
CA GLY A 43 19.92 19.14 -0.94
C GLY A 43 18.45 19.14 -1.40
N LYS A 44 17.80 17.98 -1.47
CA LYS A 44 16.37 17.85 -1.83
C LYS A 44 15.57 17.22 -0.71
N ASP A 45 14.36 17.73 -0.49
CA ASP A 45 13.42 17.13 0.45
C ASP A 45 12.85 15.83 -0.12
N ARG A 46 12.89 14.77 0.68
CA ARG A 46 12.39 13.45 0.38
C ARG A 46 11.37 13.04 1.42
N ASN A 47 10.24 12.53 0.95
CA ASN A 47 9.19 12.01 1.79
C ASN A 47 9.15 10.49 1.68
N THR A 48 9.53 9.81 2.75
CA THR A 48 9.61 8.33 2.79
C THR A 48 8.24 7.70 2.59
N TYR A 49 7.22 8.22 3.27
CA TYR A 49 5.85 7.71 3.18
C TYR A 49 5.28 7.85 1.77
N ALA A 50 5.45 9.01 1.14
CA ALA A 50 4.97 9.25 -0.22
C ALA A 50 5.70 8.35 -1.23
N THR A 51 7.01 8.18 -1.06
CA THR A 51 7.82 7.32 -1.94
C THR A 51 7.37 5.86 -1.85
N VAL A 52 7.22 5.31 -0.64
CA VAL A 52 6.71 3.94 -0.45
C VAL A 52 5.28 3.81 -1.00
N ALA A 53 4.42 4.79 -0.74
CA ALA A 53 3.06 4.76 -1.28
C ALA A 53 3.04 4.73 -2.81
N ASP A 54 3.87 5.52 -3.48
CA ASP A 54 3.97 5.49 -4.94
C ASP A 54 4.52 4.16 -5.47
N MET A 55 5.53 3.58 -4.82
CA MET A 55 6.03 2.25 -5.16
C MET A 55 4.91 1.20 -5.09
N ASN A 56 4.08 1.24 -4.05
CA ASN A 56 2.98 0.31 -3.85
C ASN A 56 1.85 0.53 -4.87
N ASN A 57 1.55 1.78 -5.22
CA ASN A 57 0.59 2.09 -6.27
C ASN A 57 1.08 1.60 -7.64
N ILE A 58 2.35 1.78 -7.97
CA ILE A 58 2.95 1.26 -9.21
C ILE A 58 2.91 -0.27 -9.22
N ALA A 59 3.30 -0.90 -8.11
CA ALA A 59 3.28 -2.35 -7.94
C ALA A 59 1.90 -2.99 -8.19
N VAL A 60 0.84 -2.36 -7.69
CA VAL A 60 -0.51 -2.94 -7.70
C VAL A 60 -1.34 -2.46 -8.89
N LYS A 61 -1.26 -1.17 -9.23
CA LYS A 61 -2.10 -0.48 -10.21
C LYS A 61 -1.35 -0.09 -11.49
N GLY A 62 -0.01 -0.17 -11.49
CA GLY A 62 0.83 0.20 -12.63
C GLY A 62 1.05 1.71 -12.78
N THR A 63 0.63 2.53 -11.82
CA THR A 63 0.74 3.99 -11.91
C THR A 63 0.85 4.66 -10.53
N MET A 64 1.40 5.87 -10.49
CA MET A 64 1.59 6.69 -9.27
C MET A 64 0.27 7.23 -8.70
N ALA A 65 0.29 7.61 -7.42
CA ALA A 65 -0.88 8.08 -6.69
C ALA A 65 -1.57 9.29 -7.35
N HIS A 66 -0.79 10.31 -7.68
CA HIS A 66 -1.31 11.56 -8.25
C HIS A 66 -1.97 11.35 -9.62
N VAL A 67 -1.44 10.43 -10.43
CA VAL A 67 -2.03 10.06 -11.73
C VAL A 67 -3.36 9.35 -11.54
N ILE A 68 -3.47 8.44 -10.56
CA ILE A 68 -4.74 7.76 -10.25
C ILE A 68 -5.79 8.78 -9.82
N GLN A 69 -5.44 9.67 -8.89
CA GLN A 69 -6.35 10.71 -8.40
C GLN A 69 -6.87 11.60 -9.53
N LEU A 70 -5.97 12.06 -10.41
CA LEU A 70 -6.30 12.91 -11.54
C LEU A 70 -7.17 12.19 -12.58
N THR A 71 -6.77 10.98 -12.99
CA THR A 71 -7.46 10.24 -14.07
C THR A 71 -8.80 9.65 -13.65
N GLN A 72 -8.97 9.31 -12.36
CA GLN A 72 -10.18 8.68 -11.84
C GLN A 72 -11.07 9.68 -11.07
N GLY A 73 -10.63 10.92 -10.88
CA GLY A 73 -11.40 11.94 -10.16
C GLY A 73 -11.60 11.63 -8.67
N VAL A 74 -10.68 10.89 -8.06
CA VAL A 74 -10.79 10.46 -6.65
C VAL A 74 -9.84 11.24 -5.74
N LYS A 75 -10.29 11.55 -4.52
CA LYS A 75 -9.42 12.18 -3.50
C LYS A 75 -8.41 11.20 -2.91
N GLN A 76 -8.81 9.94 -2.76
CA GLN A 76 -7.98 8.88 -2.18
C GLN A 76 -7.76 7.80 -3.25
N THR A 77 -6.51 7.41 -3.49
CA THR A 77 -6.17 6.44 -4.57
C THR A 77 -6.93 5.13 -4.44
N ARG A 78 -7.10 4.64 -3.19
CA ARG A 78 -7.80 3.40 -2.85
C ARG A 78 -9.29 3.41 -3.23
N ASP A 79 -9.88 4.56 -3.51
CA ASP A 79 -11.29 4.67 -3.92
C ASP A 79 -11.47 4.25 -5.37
N ALA A 80 -10.40 4.26 -6.16
CA ALA A 80 -10.38 3.78 -7.55
C ALA A 80 -9.91 2.32 -7.68
N TYR A 81 -9.72 1.61 -6.56
CA TYR A 81 -9.24 0.24 -6.58
C TYR A 81 -10.40 -0.75 -6.68
N SER A 82 -10.21 -1.82 -7.43
CA SER A 82 -11.06 -3.01 -7.40
C SER A 82 -10.83 -3.86 -6.15
N ASP A 83 -11.73 -4.80 -5.86
CA ASP A 83 -11.56 -5.77 -4.75
C ASP A 83 -10.20 -6.50 -4.80
N VAL A 84 -9.74 -6.86 -6.00
CA VAL A 84 -8.46 -7.56 -6.18
C VAL A 84 -7.29 -6.64 -5.86
N GLU A 85 -7.34 -5.39 -6.29
CA GLU A 85 -6.29 -4.40 -6.02
C GLU A 85 -6.24 -4.04 -4.53
N LEU A 86 -7.40 -3.87 -3.88
CA LEU A 86 -7.49 -3.65 -2.44
C LEU A 86 -6.90 -4.82 -1.64
N ALA A 87 -7.19 -6.06 -2.04
CA ALA A 87 -6.62 -7.24 -1.39
C ALA A 87 -5.10 -7.32 -1.60
N ARG A 88 -4.61 -7.03 -2.82
CA ARG A 88 -3.18 -7.06 -3.14
C ARG A 88 -2.38 -6.00 -2.41
N ILE A 89 -2.86 -4.76 -2.38
CA ILE A 89 -2.15 -3.68 -1.68
C ILE A 89 -2.12 -3.91 -0.18
N ALA A 90 -3.21 -4.41 0.41
CA ALA A 90 -3.24 -4.72 1.84
C ALA A 90 -2.23 -5.83 2.19
N LEU A 91 -2.13 -6.88 1.37
CA LEU A 91 -1.17 -7.96 1.57
C LEU A 91 0.27 -7.47 1.39
N LEU A 92 0.54 -6.68 0.35
CA LEU A 92 1.87 -6.12 0.09
C LEU A 92 2.34 -5.26 1.28
N GLU A 93 1.51 -4.33 1.75
CA GLU A 93 1.84 -3.44 2.88
C GLU A 93 2.11 -4.22 4.18
N MET A 94 1.40 -5.34 4.40
CA MET A 94 1.64 -6.20 5.57
C MET A 94 2.98 -6.95 5.47
N LEU A 95 3.35 -7.42 4.27
CA LEU A 95 4.63 -8.09 4.05
C LEU A 95 5.80 -7.12 4.19
N GLU A 96 5.67 -5.91 3.66
CA GLU A 96 6.64 -4.84 3.84
C GLU A 96 6.80 -4.48 5.31
N ALA A 97 5.68 -4.31 6.04
CA ALA A 97 5.72 -4.02 7.47
C ALA A 97 6.48 -5.11 8.24
N GLN A 98 6.20 -6.39 7.97
CA GLN A 98 6.91 -7.52 8.57
C GLN A 98 8.41 -7.47 8.27
N VAL A 99 8.80 -7.26 7.01
CA VAL A 99 10.22 -7.18 6.61
C VAL A 99 10.93 -6.01 7.28
N LEU A 100 10.28 -4.85 7.39
CA LEU A 100 10.84 -3.69 8.07
C LEU A 100 10.98 -3.94 9.59
N GLU A 101 10.01 -4.61 10.22
CA GLU A 101 10.11 -4.99 11.64
C GLU A 101 11.25 -6.00 11.90
N ASP A 102 11.43 -6.97 11.01
CA ASP A 102 12.44 -8.01 11.14
C ASP A 102 13.85 -7.50 10.87
N ARG A 103 14.01 -6.63 9.86
CA ARG A 103 15.32 -6.14 9.41
C ARG A 103 15.72 -4.83 10.07
N LYS A 104 14.77 -4.06 10.59
CA LYS A 104 14.97 -2.77 11.28
C LYS A 104 15.88 -1.80 10.52
N PRO A 105 15.61 -1.52 9.23
CA PRO A 105 16.39 -0.52 8.49
C PRO A 105 16.33 0.84 9.18
N GLN A 106 17.31 1.68 8.88
CA GLN A 106 17.40 3.03 9.44
C GLN A 106 17.36 4.11 8.35
N GLY A 107 16.39 5.01 8.47
CA GLY A 107 16.22 6.18 7.60
C GLY A 107 15.69 5.86 6.20
N HIS A 108 15.46 6.91 5.41
CA HIS A 108 14.81 6.82 4.10
C HIS A 108 15.45 5.78 3.16
N ALA A 109 16.76 5.87 2.93
CA ALA A 109 17.42 5.09 1.89
C ALA A 109 17.33 3.58 2.12
N GLU A 110 17.50 3.12 3.35
CA GLU A 110 17.42 1.69 3.67
C GLU A 110 16.00 1.15 3.61
N ILE A 111 15.01 1.96 4.05
CA ILE A 111 13.60 1.63 3.96
C ILE A 111 13.20 1.43 2.50
N ILE A 112 13.49 2.41 1.63
CA ILE A 112 13.15 2.33 0.19
C ILE A 112 13.80 1.11 -0.45
N ARG A 113 15.08 0.84 -0.15
CA ARG A 113 15.78 -0.32 -0.70
C ARG A 113 15.14 -1.66 -0.28
N LEU A 114 14.73 -1.79 0.97
CA LEU A 114 14.08 -3.02 1.44
C LEU A 114 12.68 -3.19 0.88
N VAL A 115 11.90 -2.11 0.81
CA VAL A 115 10.57 -2.11 0.20
C VAL A 115 10.65 -2.50 -1.28
N ASP A 116 11.56 -1.90 -2.05
CA ASP A 116 11.76 -2.21 -3.48
C ASP A 116 12.08 -3.70 -3.72
N ARG A 117 12.95 -4.25 -2.86
CA ARG A 117 13.28 -5.67 -2.88
C ARG A 117 12.06 -6.53 -2.59
N GLU A 118 11.24 -6.16 -1.61
CA GLU A 118 10.07 -6.95 -1.23
C GLU A 118 9.00 -6.94 -2.33
N ILE A 119 8.71 -5.77 -2.90
CA ILE A 119 7.83 -5.62 -4.06
C ILE A 119 8.28 -6.56 -5.20
N THR A 120 9.57 -6.58 -5.51
CA THR A 120 10.14 -7.42 -6.57
C THR A 120 9.98 -8.92 -6.29
N ASN A 121 10.07 -9.35 -5.04
CA ASN A 121 9.93 -10.76 -4.66
C ASN A 121 8.46 -11.22 -4.60
N VAL A 122 7.56 -10.33 -4.18
CA VAL A 122 6.17 -10.66 -3.86
C VAL A 122 5.27 -10.60 -5.09
N ILE A 123 5.42 -9.60 -5.96
CA ILE A 123 4.54 -9.42 -7.14
C ILE A 123 4.46 -10.69 -8.02
N PRO A 124 5.57 -11.35 -8.40
CA PRO A 124 5.49 -12.56 -9.23
C PRO A 124 4.67 -13.68 -8.58
N SER A 125 4.70 -13.77 -7.25
CA SER A 125 3.97 -14.75 -6.45
C SER A 125 2.47 -14.43 -6.39
N LEU A 126 2.12 -13.15 -6.23
CA LEU A 126 0.74 -12.67 -6.25
C LEU A 126 0.07 -12.81 -7.62
N LEU A 127 0.83 -12.58 -8.70
CA LEU A 127 0.33 -12.74 -10.08
C LEU A 127 0.08 -14.21 -10.44
N LYS A 128 0.88 -15.14 -9.93
CA LYS A 128 0.71 -16.60 -10.13
C LYS A 128 -0.53 -17.15 -9.42
N GLN A 129 -0.87 -16.65 -8.23
CA GLN A 129 -2.05 -17.09 -7.49
C GLN A 129 -3.36 -16.69 -8.20
N THR A 130 -3.42 -15.51 -8.80
CA THR A 130 -4.62 -15.08 -9.54
C THR A 130 -4.89 -15.88 -10.82
N ARG A 131 -3.88 -16.46 -11.47
CA ARG A 131 -4.07 -17.32 -12.65
C ARG A 131 -4.66 -18.69 -12.31
N LYS A 132 -4.44 -19.21 -11.10
CA LYS A 132 -5.00 -20.50 -10.65
C LYS A 132 -6.47 -20.41 -10.23
N SER A 133 -6.95 -19.24 -9.82
CA SER A 133 -8.35 -19.04 -9.42
C SER A 133 -9.32 -18.80 -10.58
N GLY A 134 -8.84 -18.62 -11.81
CA GLY A 134 -9.65 -18.41 -13.03
C GLY A 134 -9.83 -19.65 -13.90
N ARG A 135 -9.39 -20.83 -13.43
CA ARG A 135 -9.65 -22.14 -14.05
C ARG A 135 -10.54 -22.97 -13.10
N ARG A 136 -11.80 -22.59 -12.95
CA ARG A 136 -12.87 -23.47 -12.48
C ARG A 136 -14.16 -23.07 -13.17
#